data_AF-A0A354NTR1-F1
#
_entry.id   AF-A0A354NTR1-F1
#
_cell.length_a   1.000
_cell.length_b   1.000
_cell.length_c   1.000
_cell.angle_alpha   90.00
_cell.angle_beta   90.00
_cell.angle_gamma   90.00
#
_symmetry.space_group_name_H-M   'P 1'
#
loop_
_entity.id
_entity.type
_entity.pdbx_description
1 polymer ?
#
loop_
_entity_poly.entity_id
_entity_poly.type
_entity_poly.pdbx_seq_one_letter_code
_entity_poly.pdbx_strand_id
1 'polypeptide(L)'
;MNGGQTHFRDQLDRNQLSLGLFGLNCSGGLAVTTVPERWDASWENNQKAAVMADEAGLDFMLPLGRWKGYGGITDHNASNFETLTWASGILASTRNIMAFGTTHVSLFNPVVAAKQMVTADHIGQGRFGLNIVCGWNSDEF
;
A
#
# COMPACT_ATOMS: atom_id res chain seq x y z
N MET A 1 -35.40 17.19 1.08
CA MET A 1 -34.39 16.11 1.13
C MET A 1 -33.42 16.39 0.00
N ASN A 2 -32.34 17.13 0.28
CA ASN A 2 -31.34 17.43 -0.74
C ASN A 2 -30.49 16.18 -0.92
N GLY A 3 -30.55 15.57 -2.11
CA GLY A 3 -29.63 14.52 -2.50
C GLY A 3 -28.22 15.10 -2.52
N GLY A 4 -27.46 14.85 -1.44
CA GLY A 4 -26.04 15.16 -1.40
C GLY A 4 -25.37 14.39 -2.52
N GLN A 5 -24.59 15.09 -3.34
CA GLN A 5 -23.68 14.43 -4.27
C GLN A 5 -22.77 13.52 -3.45
N THR A 6 -22.90 12.21 -3.62
CA THR A 6 -21.95 11.24 -3.09
C THR A 6 -20.66 11.44 -3.88
N HIS A 7 -19.74 12.22 -3.31
CA HIS A 7 -18.38 12.38 -3.84
C HIS A 7 -17.67 11.02 -3.79
N PHE A 8 -17.76 10.25 -4.87
CA PHE A 8 -17.05 8.99 -5.00
C PHE A 8 -15.60 9.30 -5.37
N ARG A 9 -14.70 9.31 -4.38
CA ARG A 9 -13.24 9.21 -4.55
C ARG A 9 -12.60 10.29 -5.43
N ASP A 10 -12.90 11.55 -5.17
CA ASP A 10 -12.32 12.74 -5.83
C ASP A 10 -10.77 12.75 -5.89
N GLN A 11 -10.09 11.94 -5.09
CA GLN A 11 -8.63 11.86 -5.03
C GLN A 11 -8.00 11.36 -6.33
N LEU A 12 -8.52 10.31 -6.98
CA LEU A 12 -7.92 9.79 -8.23
C LEU A 12 -8.32 10.61 -9.45
N ASP A 13 -9.46 11.30 -9.38
CA ASP A 13 -10.02 12.11 -10.47
C ASP A 13 -9.52 13.57 -10.44
N ARG A 14 -8.65 13.92 -9.46
CA ARG A 14 -8.04 15.26 -9.36
C ARG A 14 -7.20 15.61 -10.60
N ASN A 15 -6.55 14.61 -11.18
CA ASN A 15 -5.61 14.77 -12.29
C ASN A 15 -6.09 13.96 -13.50
N GLN A 16 -5.74 14.40 -14.72
CA GLN A 16 -6.00 13.62 -15.94
C GLN A 16 -5.25 12.27 -15.95
N LEU A 17 -4.14 12.20 -15.20
CA LEU A 17 -3.34 11.01 -14.99
C LEU A 17 -3.02 10.93 -13.50
N SER A 18 -3.47 9.87 -12.84
CA SER A 18 -3.09 9.60 -11.45
C SER A 18 -1.69 9.02 -11.38
N LEU A 19 -0.85 9.54 -10.48
CA LEU A 19 0.51 9.10 -10.23
C LEU A 19 0.66 8.58 -8.80
N GLY A 20 1.42 7.50 -8.63
CA GLY A 20 1.59 6.89 -7.32
C GLY A 20 2.92 6.17 -7.12
N LEU A 21 3.22 5.88 -5.86
CA LEU A 21 4.41 5.14 -5.44
C LEU A 21 4.09 3.66 -5.25
N PHE A 22 5.00 2.79 -5.69
CA PHE A 22 4.79 1.34 -5.65
C PHE A 22 5.94 0.60 -4.97
N GLY A 23 5.58 -0.35 -4.09
CA GLY A 23 6.52 -1.34 -3.54
C GLY A 23 7.45 -0.86 -2.43
N LEU A 24 7.20 0.30 -1.82
CA LEU A 24 8.03 0.82 -0.71
C LEU A 24 7.92 0.01 0.58
N ASN A 25 6.90 -0.84 0.70
CA ASN A 25 6.69 -1.72 1.85
C ASN A 25 7.66 -2.91 1.92
N CYS A 26 8.54 -3.08 0.94
CA CYS A 26 9.48 -4.20 0.86
C CYS A 26 10.95 -3.72 0.80
N SER A 27 11.82 -4.40 1.53
CA SER A 27 13.26 -4.14 1.55
C SER A 27 13.89 -4.27 0.16
N GLY A 28 14.71 -3.28 -0.24
CA GLY A 28 15.25 -3.17 -1.60
C GLY A 28 14.28 -2.63 -2.64
N GLY A 29 13.01 -2.39 -2.28
CA GLY A 29 12.00 -1.81 -3.17
C GLY A 29 11.81 -2.64 -4.43
N LEU A 30 12.10 -2.06 -5.60
CA LEU A 30 12.06 -2.76 -6.89
C LEU A 30 13.45 -2.97 -7.51
N ALA A 31 14.51 -2.75 -6.74
CA ALA A 31 15.89 -2.91 -7.19
C ALA A 31 16.55 -4.13 -6.54
N VAL A 32 16.94 -5.11 -7.35
CA VAL A 32 17.75 -6.25 -6.90
C VAL A 32 19.21 -5.85 -6.94
N THR A 33 19.73 -5.33 -5.82
CA THR A 33 21.06 -4.72 -5.75
C THR A 33 21.75 -4.93 -4.40
N THR A 34 23.08 -4.89 -4.42
CA THR A 34 23.97 -4.99 -3.24
C THR A 34 24.54 -3.64 -2.81
N VAL A 35 24.18 -2.53 -3.45
CA VAL A 35 24.64 -1.20 -3.03
C VAL A 35 24.14 -0.88 -1.61
N PRO A 36 24.95 -0.26 -0.75
CA PRO A 36 24.58 0.00 0.64
C PRO A 36 23.40 0.97 0.78
N GLU A 37 23.17 1.84 -0.19
CA GLU A 37 22.07 2.82 -0.24
C GLU A 37 20.74 2.24 -0.72
N ARG A 38 20.65 0.92 -0.92
CA ARG A 38 19.41 0.27 -1.31
C ARG A 38 18.28 0.61 -0.32
N TRP A 39 17.05 0.64 -0.81
CA TRP A 39 15.91 1.05 -0.02
C TRP A 39 15.77 0.26 1.29
N ASP A 40 15.87 0.98 2.41
CA ASP A 40 15.50 0.49 3.73
C ASP A 40 14.00 0.70 3.95
N ALA A 41 13.26 -0.41 3.94
CA ALA A 41 11.81 -0.41 4.12
C ALA A 41 11.39 -0.41 5.60
N SER A 42 12.09 0.34 6.46
CA SER A 42 11.62 0.60 7.82
C SER A 42 10.28 1.36 7.82
N TRP A 43 9.54 1.28 8.93
CA TRP A 43 8.27 1.97 9.06
C TRP A 43 8.46 3.49 8.97
N GLU A 44 9.50 4.01 9.62
CA GLU A 44 9.86 5.43 9.63
C GLU A 44 10.11 5.94 8.21
N ASN A 45 10.79 5.16 7.37
CA ASN A 45 11.04 5.54 5.98
C ASN A 45 9.77 5.48 5.13
N ASN A 46 8.92 4.47 5.34
CA ASN A 46 7.61 4.37 4.68
C ASN A 46 6.72 5.57 5.04
N GLN A 47 6.64 5.93 6.32
CA GLN A 47 5.87 7.08 6.80
C GLN A 47 6.40 8.39 6.22
N LYS A 48 7.72 8.62 6.25
CA LYS A 48 8.34 9.81 5.65
C LYS A 48 8.06 9.91 4.16
N ALA A 49 8.23 8.82 3.42
CA ALA A 49 7.94 8.78 1.99
C ALA A 49 6.47 9.07 1.68
N ALA A 50 5.56 8.54 2.49
CA ALA A 50 4.13 8.78 2.35
C ALA A 50 3.75 10.25 2.57
N VAL A 51 4.29 10.88 3.62
CA VAL A 51 4.07 12.30 3.89
C VAL A 51 4.63 13.16 2.75
N MET A 52 5.86 12.89 2.29
CA MET A 52 6.44 13.61 1.17
C MET A 52 5.62 13.45 -0.12
N ALA A 53 5.10 12.24 -0.40
CA ALA A 53 4.26 12.00 -1.56
C ALA A 53 2.92 12.73 -1.48
N ASP A 54 2.29 12.73 -0.29
CA ASP A 54 1.05 13.44 -0.02
C ASP A 54 1.21 14.96 -0.18
N GLU A 55 2.29 15.53 0.35
CA GLU A 55 2.62 16.96 0.24
C GLU A 55 2.98 17.37 -1.19
N ALA A 56 3.63 16.48 -1.95
CA ALA A 56 3.93 16.68 -3.36
C ALA A 56 2.70 16.51 -4.28
N GLY A 57 1.57 16.05 -3.75
CA GLY A 57 0.33 15.90 -4.48
C GLY A 57 0.25 14.63 -5.34
N LEU A 58 0.99 13.57 -5.01
CA LEU A 58 0.75 12.25 -5.59
C LEU A 58 -0.60 11.70 -5.15
N ASP A 59 -1.21 10.91 -6.03
CA ASP A 59 -2.61 10.50 -5.88
C ASP A 59 -2.73 9.23 -5.03
N PHE A 60 -1.76 8.31 -5.12
CA PHE A 60 -1.83 7.05 -4.37
C PHE A 60 -0.48 6.41 -3.99
N MET A 61 -0.55 5.47 -3.04
CA MET A 61 0.51 4.50 -2.76
C MET A 61 -0.04 3.08 -2.83
N LEU A 62 0.73 2.17 -3.41
CA LEU A 62 0.38 0.76 -3.60
C LEU A 62 1.48 -0.16 -3.06
N PRO A 63 1.17 -1.09 -2.14
CA PRO A 63 2.15 -2.04 -1.62
C PRO A 63 2.22 -3.32 -2.45
N LEU A 64 3.38 -3.97 -2.43
CA LEU A 64 3.53 -5.35 -2.88
C LEU A 64 2.90 -6.30 -1.86
N GLY A 65 2.04 -7.22 -2.33
CA GLY A 65 1.61 -8.36 -1.54
C GLY A 65 2.69 -9.44 -1.55
N ARG A 66 3.63 -9.39 -0.61
CA ARG A 66 4.72 -10.35 -0.47
C ARG A 66 4.62 -11.01 0.91
N TRP A 67 4.90 -12.30 0.99
CA TRP A 67 5.01 -13.04 2.26
C TRP A 67 6.40 -13.63 2.49
N LYS A 68 7.20 -13.76 1.43
CA LYS A 68 8.54 -14.35 1.46
C LYS A 68 9.51 -13.57 0.58
N GLY A 69 10.74 -13.39 1.07
CA GLY A 69 11.86 -12.86 0.29
C GLY A 69 12.35 -13.82 -0.78
N TYR A 70 13.18 -13.32 -1.71
CA TYR A 70 13.74 -14.12 -2.79
C TYR A 70 14.97 -14.96 -2.37
N GLY A 71 15.54 -14.73 -1.18
CA GLY A 71 16.80 -15.35 -0.76
C GLY A 71 18.00 -14.86 -1.56
N GLY A 72 19.10 -15.61 -1.47
CA GLY A 72 20.37 -15.24 -2.10
C GLY A 72 21.05 -14.04 -1.44
N ILE A 73 22.06 -13.48 -2.09
CA ILE A 73 22.95 -12.46 -1.50
C ILE A 73 22.20 -11.18 -1.15
N THR A 74 21.25 -10.77 -2.00
CA THR A 74 20.47 -9.55 -1.77
C THR A 74 19.26 -9.78 -0.89
N ASP A 75 18.75 -11.02 -0.80
CA ASP A 75 17.46 -11.37 -0.21
C ASP A 75 16.39 -10.29 -0.48
N HIS A 76 16.11 -10.09 -1.76
CA HIS A 76 15.24 -9.01 -2.21
C HIS A 76 13.84 -9.19 -1.62
N ASN A 77 13.22 -8.11 -1.13
CA ASN A 77 11.92 -8.12 -0.47
C ASN A 77 11.81 -9.05 0.77
N ALA A 78 12.94 -9.36 1.41
CA ALA A 78 13.00 -10.22 2.60
C ALA A 78 12.13 -9.69 3.75
N SER A 79 12.43 -8.48 4.21
CA SER A 79 11.55 -7.74 5.10
C SER A 79 10.47 -7.08 4.26
N ASN A 80 9.21 -7.33 4.63
CA ASN A 80 8.03 -6.77 4.02
C ASN A 80 6.93 -6.60 5.09
N PHE A 81 6.04 -5.62 4.88
CA PHE A 81 4.87 -5.40 5.75
C PHE A 81 3.62 -6.12 5.22
N GLU A 82 2.76 -6.56 6.14
CA GLU A 82 1.38 -6.91 5.82
C GLU A 82 0.64 -5.65 5.31
N THR A 83 -0.04 -5.78 4.19
CA THR A 83 -0.44 -4.64 3.37
C THR A 83 -1.65 -3.86 3.90
N LEU A 84 -2.61 -4.51 4.57
CA LEU A 84 -3.81 -3.84 5.10
C LEU A 84 -3.46 -2.98 6.33
N THR A 85 -2.64 -3.53 7.22
CA THR A 85 -2.13 -2.83 8.41
C THR A 85 -1.16 -1.73 8.02
N TRP A 86 -0.27 -1.97 7.04
CA TRP A 86 0.58 -0.92 6.46
C TRP A 86 -0.25 0.24 5.88
N ALA A 87 -1.25 -0.06 5.05
CA ALA A 87 -2.10 0.96 4.44
C ALA A 87 -2.83 1.79 5.52
N SER A 88 -3.31 1.14 6.59
CA SER A 88 -3.94 1.83 7.72
C SER A 88 -3.00 2.85 8.38
N GLY A 89 -1.72 2.50 8.57
CA GLY A 89 -0.72 3.43 9.11
C GLY A 89 -0.42 4.60 8.17
N ILE A 90 -0.33 4.35 6.86
CA ILE A 90 -0.13 5.39 5.84
C ILE A 90 -1.30 6.37 5.86
N LEU A 91 -2.54 5.86 5.89
CA LEU A 91 -3.75 6.67 5.93
C LEU A 91 -3.81 7.56 7.17
N ALA A 92 -3.41 7.03 8.34
CA ALA A 92 -3.34 7.79 9.58
C ALA A 92 -2.27 8.91 9.55
N SER A 93 -1.26 8.78 8.70
CA SER A 93 -0.11 9.70 8.64
C SER A 93 -0.23 10.75 7.53
N THR A 94 -1.27 10.69 6.70
CA THR A 94 -1.43 11.50 5.48
C THR A 94 -2.81 12.13 5.41
N ARG A 95 -2.99 13.14 4.56
CA ARG A 95 -4.25 13.90 4.45
C ARG A 95 -5.00 13.69 3.14
N ASN A 96 -4.31 13.53 2.01
CA ASN A 96 -4.95 13.52 0.68
C ASN A 96 -4.73 12.22 -0.08
N ILE A 97 -3.54 11.63 0.01
CA ILE A 97 -3.14 10.47 -0.77
C ILE A 97 -4.03 9.26 -0.46
N MET A 98 -4.35 8.48 -1.47
CA MET A 98 -4.97 7.18 -1.28
C MET A 98 -3.92 6.12 -0.92
N ALA A 99 -4.25 5.23 0.02
CA ALA A 99 -3.40 4.08 0.31
C ALA A 99 -4.14 2.80 -0.05
N PHE A 100 -3.50 1.97 -0.86
CA PHE A 100 -4.04 0.68 -1.23
C PHE A 100 -3.56 -0.42 -0.28
N GLY A 101 -4.42 -1.41 -0.04
CA GLY A 101 -4.03 -2.71 0.49
C GLY A 101 -4.06 -3.77 -0.61
N THR A 102 -3.10 -4.70 -0.60
CA THR A 102 -3.03 -5.81 -1.57
C THR A 102 -3.42 -7.13 -0.89
N THR A 103 -4.60 -7.64 -1.19
CA THR A 103 -5.16 -8.85 -0.55
C THR A 103 -5.06 -10.06 -1.46
N HIS A 104 -4.49 -11.14 -0.92
CA HIS A 104 -4.49 -12.46 -1.55
C HIS A 104 -5.80 -13.19 -1.27
N VAL A 105 -6.52 -13.56 -2.32
CA VAL A 105 -7.82 -14.27 -2.17
C VAL A 105 -7.68 -15.63 -1.48
N SER A 106 -6.50 -16.25 -1.55
CA SER A 106 -6.20 -17.56 -0.96
C SER A 106 -5.90 -17.51 0.54
N LEU A 107 -5.45 -16.36 1.06
CA LEU A 107 -4.92 -16.25 2.43
C LEU A 107 -5.89 -15.62 3.42
N PHE A 108 -6.83 -14.82 2.94
CA PHE A 108 -7.75 -14.11 3.81
C PHE A 108 -9.16 -14.68 3.72
N ASN A 109 -9.78 -14.91 4.88
CA ASN A 109 -11.22 -15.06 4.93
C ASN A 109 -11.87 -13.75 4.44
N PRO A 110 -12.80 -13.78 3.47
CA PRO A 110 -13.33 -12.56 2.85
C PRO A 110 -14.10 -11.67 3.83
N VAL A 111 -14.75 -12.25 4.85
CA VAL A 111 -15.49 -11.47 5.86
C VAL A 111 -14.52 -10.72 6.78
N VAL A 112 -13.42 -11.38 7.17
CA VAL A 112 -12.37 -10.74 7.98
C VAL A 112 -11.67 -9.63 7.19
N ALA A 113 -11.29 -9.91 5.94
CA ALA A 113 -10.68 -8.94 5.05
C ALA A 113 -11.56 -7.70 4.86
N ALA A 114 -12.84 -7.90 4.54
CA ALA A 114 -13.79 -6.79 4.41
C ALA A 114 -13.88 -5.96 5.70
N LYS A 115 -13.89 -6.59 6.88
CA LYS A 115 -13.92 -5.87 8.15
C LYS A 115 -12.67 -5.02 8.37
N GLN A 116 -11.48 -5.55 8.05
CA GLN A 116 -10.21 -4.82 8.12
C GLN A 116 -10.21 -3.63 7.16
N MET A 117 -10.67 -3.81 5.93
CA MET A 117 -10.72 -2.77 4.90
C MET A 117 -11.66 -1.63 5.30
N VAL A 118 -12.83 -1.93 5.88
CA VAL A 118 -13.75 -0.90 6.38
C VAL A 118 -13.12 -0.10 7.52
N THR A 119 -12.35 -0.73 8.40
CA THR A 119 -11.59 0.01 9.43
C THR A 119 -10.53 0.91 8.81
N ALA A 120 -9.78 0.42 7.82
CA ALA A 120 -8.79 1.23 7.09
C ALA A 120 -9.45 2.42 6.38
N ASP A 121 -10.62 2.20 5.76
CA ASP A 121 -11.41 3.25 5.11
C ASP A 121 -11.84 4.35 6.08
N HIS A 122 -12.28 3.99 7.30
CA HIS A 122 -12.58 4.95 8.35
C HIS A 122 -11.36 5.75 8.80
N ILE A 123 -10.18 5.12 8.93
CA ILE A 123 -8.92 5.82 9.26
C ILE A 123 -8.57 6.81 8.14
N GLY A 124 -8.71 6.37 6.89
CA GLY A 124 -8.43 7.17 5.70
C GLY A 124 -9.51 8.20 5.35
N GLN A 125 -10.67 8.17 6.02
CA GLN A 125 -11.84 9.00 5.66
C GLN A 125 -12.23 8.82 4.18
N GLY A 126 -12.34 7.57 3.73
CA GLY A 126 -12.71 7.23 2.34
C GLY A 126 -11.54 7.07 1.36
N ARG A 127 -10.30 7.20 1.83
CA ARG A 127 -9.07 7.15 1.02
C ARG A 127 -8.43 5.75 0.91
N PHE A 128 -9.11 4.70 1.35
CA PHE A 128 -8.61 3.34 1.20
C PHE A 128 -8.91 2.77 -0.19
N GLY A 129 -7.91 2.12 -0.80
CA GLY A 129 -8.03 1.38 -2.05
C GLY A 129 -7.78 -0.11 -1.87
N LEU A 130 -8.37 -0.95 -2.72
CA LEU A 130 -8.17 -2.39 -2.70
C LEU A 130 -7.53 -2.87 -4.00
N ASN A 131 -6.44 -3.62 -3.86
CA ASN A 131 -5.83 -4.42 -4.91
C ASN A 131 -6.04 -5.91 -4.58
N ILE A 132 -6.62 -6.68 -5.50
CA ILE A 132 -6.94 -8.11 -5.29
C ILE A 132 -6.05 -8.95 -6.17
N VAL A 133 -5.39 -9.95 -5.58
CA VAL A 133 -4.49 -10.84 -6.30
C VAL A 133 -4.75 -12.31 -5.96
N CYS A 134 -4.52 -13.20 -6.93
CA CYS A 134 -4.65 -14.64 -6.73
C CYS A 134 -3.44 -15.26 -6.02
N GLY A 135 -2.29 -14.59 -6.06
CA GLY A 135 -1.00 -15.22 -5.76
C GLY A 135 -0.51 -16.04 -6.94
N TRP A 136 0.81 -16.17 -7.08
CA TRP A 136 1.45 -16.92 -8.15
C TRP A 136 2.67 -17.72 -7.69
N ASN A 137 3.35 -17.26 -6.65
CA ASN A 137 4.53 -17.92 -6.11
C ASN A 137 4.12 -19.03 -5.13
N SER A 138 4.24 -20.29 -5.53
CA SER A 138 3.87 -21.46 -4.71
C SER A 138 4.59 -21.51 -3.37
N ASP A 139 5.78 -20.94 -3.27
CA ASP A 139 6.54 -20.93 -2.02
C ASP A 139 5.94 -20.00 -0.93
N GLU A 140 4.96 -19.17 -1.28
CA GLU A 140 4.25 -18.27 -0.37
C GLU A 140 2.90 -18.84 0.12
N PHE A 141 2.43 -19.99 -0.42
CA PHE A 141 1.09 -20.53 -0.16
C PHE A 141 1.10 -22.02 0.19
#